data_AF-A0A0D4C1Y7-F1
#
_entry.id   AF-A0A0D4C1Y7-F1
#
_cell.length_a   1.000
_cell.length_b   1.000
_cell.length_c   1.000
_cell.angle_alpha   90.00
_cell.angle_beta   90.00
_cell.angle_gamma   90.00
#
_symmetry.space_group_name_H-M   'P 1'
#
loop_
_entity.id
_entity.type
_entity.pdbx_description
1 polymer ?
#
loop_
_entity_poly.entity_id
_entity_poly.type
_entity_poly.pdbx_seq_one_letter_code
_entity_poly.pdbx_strand_id
1 'polypeptide(L)'
;MSGSDSVLPVVDTVLGTVNFSVRGEWYSFWSREPAALVAALSNSVGRCCWQPAANLLVVPVAKTGRRAGEQLSFRLLPHSAENADQLARQGHHGSPSSPTGSPSR
;
A
#
# COMPACT_ATOMS: atom_id res chain seq x y z
N MET A 1 -15.48 11.11 4.14
CA MET A 1 -15.12 11.16 2.71
C MET A 1 -15.49 9.80 2.11
N SER A 2 -16.62 9.70 1.41
CA SER A 2 -17.17 8.42 0.90
C SER A 2 -17.09 8.39 -0.63
N GLY A 3 -15.87 8.34 -1.16
CA GLY A 3 -15.63 8.28 -2.59
C GLY A 3 -14.58 7.25 -2.91
N SER A 4 -14.80 6.46 -3.96
CA SER A 4 -13.78 5.61 -4.56
C SER A 4 -12.95 6.43 -5.55
N ASP A 5 -11.62 6.41 -5.43
CA ASP A 5 -10.74 7.12 -6.35
C ASP A 5 -10.24 6.15 -7.43
N SER A 6 -10.28 6.57 -8.70
CA SER A 6 -9.70 5.78 -9.79
C SER A 6 -8.17 5.78 -9.67
N VAL A 7 -7.55 4.61 -9.80
CA VAL A 7 -6.09 4.44 -9.64
C VAL A 7 -5.50 3.54 -10.71
N LEU A 8 -4.19 3.69 -10.92
CA LEU A 8 -3.36 2.78 -11.72
C LEU A 8 -2.36 2.09 -10.78
N PRO A 9 -2.63 0.85 -10.34
CA PRO A 9 -1.76 0.13 -9.42
C PRO A 9 -0.55 -0.48 -10.13
N VAL A 10 0.62 -0.34 -9.50
CA VAL A 10 1.86 -1.04 -9.83
C VAL A 10 2.09 -2.07 -8.73
N VAL A 11 2.29 -3.33 -9.11
CA VAL A 11 2.45 -4.45 -8.17
C VAL A 11 3.83 -5.06 -8.33
N ASP A 12 4.56 -5.11 -7.23
CA ASP A 12 5.74 -5.97 -7.08
C ASP A 12 5.25 -7.34 -6.57
N THR A 13 5.37 -8.37 -7.40
CA THR A 13 4.92 -9.72 -7.04
C THR A 13 5.88 -10.48 -6.13
N VAL A 14 7.13 -10.04 -6.04
CA VAL A 14 8.15 -10.64 -5.18
C VAL A 14 7.96 -10.14 -3.75
N LEU A 15 7.79 -8.82 -3.58
CA LEU A 15 7.61 -8.21 -2.27
C LEU A 15 6.15 -8.10 -1.82
N GLY A 16 5.21 -8.27 -2.75
CA GLY A 16 3.78 -8.08 -2.51
C GLY A 16 3.36 -6.61 -2.39
N THR A 17 4.26 -5.68 -2.67
CA THR A 17 4.03 -4.24 -2.60
C THR A 17 3.11 -3.78 -3.73
N VAL A 18 2.14 -2.93 -3.40
CA VAL A 18 1.21 -2.30 -4.32
C VAL A 18 1.32 -0.80 -4.17
N ASN A 19 1.72 -0.11 -5.24
CA ASN A 19 1.87 1.35 -5.26
C ASN A 19 0.87 1.98 -6.23
N PHE A 20 0.28 3.11 -5.87
CA PHE A 20 -0.56 3.91 -6.76
C PHE A 20 -0.64 5.36 -6.29
N SER A 21 -0.99 6.27 -7.21
CA SER A 21 -1.25 7.67 -6.86
C SER A 21 -2.74 7.94 -6.71
N VAL A 22 -3.12 8.70 -5.67
CA VAL A 22 -4.45 9.29 -5.50
C VAL A 22 -4.27 10.80 -5.38
N ARG A 23 -4.86 11.55 -6.32
CA ARG A 23 -4.84 13.03 -6.33
C ARG A 23 -3.43 13.64 -6.24
N GLY A 24 -2.44 13.00 -6.86
CA GLY A 24 -1.05 13.47 -6.89
C GLY A 24 -0.18 12.91 -5.77
N GLU A 25 -0.77 12.31 -4.73
CA GLU A 25 -0.04 11.70 -3.63
C GLU A 25 0.20 10.21 -3.90
N TRP A 26 1.40 9.72 -3.61
CA TRP A 26 1.75 8.30 -3.76
C TRP A 26 1.45 7.52 -2.49
N TYR A 27 0.83 6.36 -2.66
CA TYR A 27 0.53 5.43 -1.59
C TYR A 27 1.19 4.09 -1.86
N SER A 28 1.65 3.45 -0.78
CA SER A 28 2.27 2.13 -0.82
C SER A 28 1.61 1.22 0.20
N PHE A 29 1.12 0.08 -0.27
CA PHE A 29 0.46 -0.94 0.53
C PHE A 29 1.05 -2.32 0.21
N TRP A 30 0.62 -3.32 0.96
CA TRP A 30 0.98 -4.71 0.75
C TRP A 30 -0.26 -5.56 0.47
N SER A 31 -0.14 -6.54 -0.43
CA SER A 31 -1.17 -7.52 -0.74
C SER A 31 -0.71 -8.91 -0.30
N ARG A 32 -1.59 -9.67 0.36
CA ARG A 32 -1.39 -11.11 0.65
C ARG A 32 -1.37 -11.97 -0.59
N GLU A 33 -1.97 -11.49 -1.67
CA GLU A 33 -2.26 -12.26 -2.88
C GLU A 33 -1.77 -11.51 -4.13
N PRO A 34 -0.47 -11.17 -4.23
CA PRO A 34 0.01 -10.31 -5.30
C PRO A 34 -0.08 -10.98 -6.68
N ALA A 35 0.09 -12.30 -6.77
CA ALA A 35 -0.07 -13.03 -8.01
C ALA A 35 -1.52 -13.01 -8.53
N ALA A 36 -2.50 -13.22 -7.64
CA ALA A 36 -3.92 -13.14 -8.00
C ALA A 36 -4.32 -11.71 -8.39
N LEU A 37 -3.77 -10.71 -7.70
CA LEU A 37 -3.97 -9.31 -8.06
C LEU A 37 -3.42 -8.99 -9.46
N VAL A 38 -2.20 -9.41 -9.79
CA VAL A 38 -1.64 -9.21 -11.14
C VAL A 38 -2.45 -9.92 -12.21
N ALA A 39 -2.92 -11.14 -11.94
CA ALA A 39 -3.79 -11.86 -12.87
C ALA A 39 -5.11 -11.11 -13.12
N ALA A 40 -5.72 -10.54 -12.07
CA ALA A 40 -6.91 -9.72 -12.20
C ALA A 40 -6.64 -8.43 -12.99
N LEU A 41 -5.54 -7.73 -12.69
CA LEU A 41 -5.14 -6.51 -13.40
C LEU A 41 -4.90 -6.75 -14.89
N SER A 42 -4.28 -7.89 -15.23
CA SER A 42 -4.02 -8.29 -16.62
C SER A 42 -5.31 -8.57 -17.41
N ASN A 43 -6.41 -8.89 -16.72
CA ASN A 43 -7.73 -9.14 -17.31
C ASN A 43 -8.72 -7.99 -17.03
N SER A 44 -8.21 -6.83 -16.60
CA SER A 44 -9.06 -5.69 -16.26
C SER A 44 -9.72 -5.11 -17.51
N VAL A 45 -11.02 -4.85 -17.42
CA VAL A 45 -11.83 -4.24 -18.49
C VAL A 45 -12.16 -2.77 -18.21
N GLY A 46 -11.59 -2.20 -17.14
CA GLY A 46 -11.88 -0.84 -16.73
C GLY A 46 -10.86 -0.27 -15.75
N ARG A 47 -11.20 0.89 -15.20
CA ARG A 47 -10.37 1.57 -14.20
C ARG A 47 -10.47 0.84 -12.87
N CYS A 48 -9.32 0.63 -12.23
CA CYS A 48 -9.29 0.15 -10.86
C CYS A 48 -9.73 1.28 -9.91
N CYS A 49 -10.38 0.92 -8.82
CA CYS A 49 -10.89 1.86 -7.84
C CYS A 49 -10.31 1.57 -6.46
N TRP A 50 -9.72 2.58 -5.84
CA TRP A 50 -9.31 2.54 -4.46
C TRP A 50 -10.46 2.98 -3.54
N GLN A 51 -10.75 2.15 -2.54
CA GLN A 51 -11.74 2.44 -1.50
C GLN A 51 -11.02 2.56 -0.14
N PRO A 52 -10.63 3.79 0.26
CA PRO A 52 -9.78 3.99 1.44
C PRO A 52 -10.46 3.54 2.74
N ALA A 53 -11.78 3.71 2.87
CA ALA A 53 -12.52 3.34 4.07
C ALA A 53 -12.47 1.83 4.38
N ALA A 54 -12.35 1.00 3.34
CA ALA A 54 -12.32 -0.46 3.47
C ALA A 54 -10.92 -1.05 3.24
N ASN A 55 -9.94 -0.22 2.87
CA ASN A 55 -8.64 -0.62 2.34
C ASN A 55 -8.75 -1.64 1.20
N LEU A 56 -9.66 -1.39 0.25
CA LEU A 56 -9.91 -2.28 -0.88
C LEU A 56 -9.45 -1.64 -2.19
N LEU A 57 -8.67 -2.39 -2.96
CA LEU A 57 -8.46 -2.15 -4.38
C LEU A 57 -9.46 -3.00 -5.17
N VAL A 58 -10.35 -2.35 -5.90
CA VAL A 58 -11.37 -3.00 -6.73
C VAL A 58 -10.90 -3.02 -8.18
N VAL A 59 -10.87 -4.22 -8.76
CA VAL A 59 -10.43 -4.49 -10.13
C VAL A 59 -11.62 -5.05 -10.93
N PRO A 60 -12.13 -4.32 -11.93
CA PRO A 60 -13.18 -4.82 -12.81
C PRO A 60 -12.56 -5.76 -13.86
N VAL A 61 -12.87 -7.05 -13.83
CA VAL A 61 -12.34 -8.06 -14.76
C VAL A 61 -13.38 -8.51 -15.78
N ALA A 62 -12.95 -8.91 -16.96
CA ALA A 62 -13.83 -9.50 -17.96
C ALA A 62 -14.46 -10.80 -17.42
N LYS A 63 -15.76 -11.01 -17.69
CA LYS A 63 -16.42 -12.29 -17.44
C LYS A 63 -17.28 -12.67 -18.62
N THR A 64 -17.08 -13.89 -19.13
CA THR A 64 -17.85 -14.41 -20.27
C THR A 64 -19.35 -14.30 -19.99
N GLY A 65 -20.08 -13.69 -20.92
CA GLY A 65 -21.54 -13.48 -20.79
C GLY A 65 -21.96 -12.29 -19.93
N ARG A 66 -21.04 -11.51 -19.34
CA ARG A 66 -21.35 -10.28 -18.60
C ARG A 66 -20.57 -9.09 -19.16
N ARG A 67 -21.23 -8.24 -19.96
CA ARG A 67 -20.62 -7.05 -20.59
C ARG A 67 -20.02 -6.06 -19.59
N ALA A 68 -20.54 -5.98 -18.37
CA ALA A 68 -20.03 -5.09 -17.32
C ALA A 68 -18.83 -5.68 -16.55
N GLY A 69 -18.44 -6.93 -16.81
CA GLY A 69 -17.40 -7.63 -16.04
C GLY A 69 -17.86 -8.08 -14.65
N GLU A 70 -16.90 -8.56 -13.84
CA GLU A 70 -17.02 -8.86 -12.42
C GLU A 70 -16.07 -7.97 -11.63
N GLN A 71 -16.47 -7.49 -10.46
CA GLN A 71 -15.60 -6.68 -9.60
C GLN A 71 -14.92 -7.59 -8.58
N LEU A 72 -13.59 -7.72 -8.69
CA LEU A 72 -12.78 -8.40 -7.70
C LEU A 72 -12.22 -7.38 -6.72
N SER A 73 -12.32 -7.66 -5.42
CA SER A 73 -11.85 -6.77 -4.36
C SER A 73 -10.64 -7.38 -3.67
N PHE A 74 -9.53 -6.65 -3.63
CA PHE A 74 -8.31 -7.05 -2.96
C PHE A 74 -8.09 -6.18 -1.74
N ARG A 75 -7.98 -6.80 -0.56
CA ARG A 75 -7.64 -6.10 0.67
C ARG A 75 -6.15 -5.77 0.69
N LEU A 76 -5.85 -4.48 0.82
CA LEU A 76 -4.50 -3.99 0.94
C LEU A 76 -4.21 -3.64 2.41
N LEU A 77 -3.00 -3.96 2.87
CA LEU A 77 -2.55 -3.67 4.22
C LEU A 77 -1.49 -2.57 4.18
N PRO A 78 -1.49 -1.62 5.13
CA PRO A 78 -0.36 -0.70 5.24
C PRO A 78 0.91 -1.49 5.59
N HIS A 79 2.07 -1.06 5.10
CA HIS A 79 3.36 -1.67 5.45
C HIS A 79 3.67 -1.61 6.97
N SER A 80 2.92 -0.82 7.74
CA SER A 80 3.10 -0.60 9.18
C SER A 80 2.55 -1.71 10.08
N ALA A 81 2.14 -2.88 9.56
CA ALA A 81 1.93 -4.05 10.41
C ALA A 81 3.23 -4.64 10.98
N GLU A 82 4.40 -4.31 10.39
CA GLU A 82 5.74 -4.60 10.95
C GLU A 82 6.65 -3.36 11.04
N ASN A 83 6.50 -2.37 10.16
CA ASN A 83 7.41 -1.22 10.14
C ASN A 83 7.22 -0.22 11.30
N ALA A 84 6.04 -0.15 11.93
CA ALA A 84 5.81 0.77 13.05
C ALA A 84 6.59 0.35 14.31
N ASP A 85 6.64 -0.94 14.61
CA ASP A 85 7.41 -1.48 15.74
C ASP A 85 8.92 -1.40 15.49
N GLN A 86 9.37 -1.57 14.25
CA GLN A 86 10.79 -1.53 13.90
C GLN A 86 11.35 -0.10 13.91
N LEU A 87 10.59 0.89 13.43
CA LEU A 87 10.94 2.31 13.54
C LEU A 87 10.88 2.82 15.00
N ALA A 88 9.92 2.33 15.81
CA ALA A 88 9.85 2.65 17.24
C ALA A 88 11.04 2.06 18.04
N ARG A 89 11.55 0.88 17.66
CA ARG A 89 12.73 0.25 18.27
C ARG A 89 14.06 0.89 17.85
N GLN A 90 14.14 1.50 16.67
CA GLN A 90 15.36 2.17 16.20
C GLN A 90 15.53 3.60 16.74
N GLY A 91 14.48 4.21 17.31
CA GLY A 91 14.53 5.57 17.89
C GLY A 91 15.14 5.70 19.29
N HIS A 92 15.64 4.62 19.92
CA HIS A 92 16.12 4.65 21.31
C HIS A 92 17.64 4.52 21.51
N HIS A 93 18.43 4.42 20.44
CA HIS A 93 19.90 4.41 20.54
C HIS A 93 20.50 5.71 20.01
N GLY A 94 20.68 6.68 20.92
CA GLY A 94 21.49 7.86 20.63
C GLY A 94 21.19 9.08 21.48
N SER A 95 21.19 8.97 22.81
CA SER A 95 21.40 10.16 23.64
C SER A 95 22.82 10.67 23.43
N PRO A 96 23.06 11.92 22.99
CA PRO A 96 24.38 12.51 23.09
C PRO A 96 24.63 12.86 24.56
N SER A 97 25.49 12.09 25.21
CA SER A 97 26.08 12.47 26.49
C SER A 97 27.00 13.67 26.26
N SER A 98 26.61 14.83 26.79
CA SER A 98 27.47 16.01 26.89
C SER A 98 28.76 15.68 27.65
N PRO A 99 29.95 15.97 27.12
CA PRO A 99 31.17 15.91 27.92
C PRO A 99 31.30 17.21 28.73
N THR A 100 31.00 17.12 30.03
CA THR A 100 31.30 18.17 31.02
C THR A 100 32.80 18.17 31.29
N GLY A 101 33.56 18.98 30.54
CA GLY A 101 34.97 19.27 30.82
C GLY A 101 35.12 20.61 31.52
N SER A 102 35.32 20.61 32.84
CA SER A 102 35.78 21.80 33.58
C SER A 102 37.30 21.91 33.46
N PRO A 103 37.87 23.09 33.16
CA PRO A 103 39.31 23.31 33.27
C PRO A 103 39.69 23.62 34.72
N SER A 104 40.57 22.80 35.29
CA SER A 104 41.27 23.08 36.54
C SER A 104 42.26 24.24 36.34
N ARG A 105 42.36 25.12 37.33
CA ARG A 105 43.33 26.23 37.40
C ARG A 105 44.36 25.93 38.49
#